data_AF-A0A2T7NQR3-F1
#
_entry.id   AF-A0A2T7NQR3-F1
#
_cell.length_a   1.000
_cell.length_b   1.000
_cell.length_c   1.000
_cell.angle_alpha   90.00
_cell.angle_beta   90.00
_cell.angle_gamma   90.00
#
_symmetry.space_group_name_H-M   'P 1'
#
loop_
_entity.id
_entity.type
_entity.pdbx_description
1 polymer ?
#
loop_
_entity_poly.entity_id
_entity_poly.type
_entity_poly.pdbx_seq_one_letter_code
_entity_poly.pdbx_strand_id
1 'polypeptide(L)'
;MPSDTTIGGCDDSFNTFFSETSAGKHVPRAVFVDLEPTVVDEVRGGPYRQLFHPEQLVTGKEDAANNYARGHYTVGKEIVDLVLDRIRKLADQCTGLQGFLIFHSFGGGTGSGFTSLLMERLSVDYGKKSKLEFSVYPAPLEEEEKEKKQEQQL
;
A
#
# COMPACT_ATOMS: atom_id res chain seq x y z
N MET A 1 -5.95 30.56 5.11
CA MET A 1 -5.25 29.35 4.67
C MET A 1 -4.66 29.65 3.31
N PRO A 2 -3.35 29.51 3.06
CA PRO A 2 -2.83 29.78 1.74
C PRO A 2 -3.23 28.60 0.85
N SER A 3 -4.04 28.94 -0.15
CA SER A 3 -4.38 28.10 -1.29
C SER A 3 -3.11 27.73 -2.04
N ASP A 4 -2.96 26.44 -2.32
CA ASP A 4 -1.89 25.88 -3.14
C ASP A 4 -1.87 26.62 -4.49
N THR A 5 -0.88 27.50 -4.65
CA THR A 5 -0.69 28.28 -5.88
C THR A 5 0.45 27.61 -6.60
N THR A 6 0.15 26.59 -7.39
CA THR A 6 1.14 25.96 -8.28
C THR A 6 1.59 27.01 -9.28
N ILE A 7 2.83 27.46 -9.12
CA ILE A 7 3.51 28.36 -10.03
C ILE A 7 3.90 27.55 -11.27
N GLY A 8 3.22 27.78 -12.38
CA GLY A 8 3.73 27.42 -13.71
C GLY A 8 2.78 26.55 -14.51
N GLY A 9 2.31 27.11 -15.63
CA GLY A 9 1.46 26.41 -16.58
C GLY A 9 2.19 25.26 -17.27
N CYS A 10 1.81 24.04 -16.91
CA CYS A 10 1.76 22.87 -17.77
C CYS A 10 0.81 21.89 -17.08
N ASP A 11 -0.12 21.32 -17.84
CA ASP A 11 -1.07 20.31 -17.36
C ASP A 11 -0.29 19.00 -17.15
N ASP A 12 0.53 18.99 -16.10
CA ASP A 12 1.49 17.93 -15.85
C ASP A 12 0.74 16.71 -15.32
N SER A 13 0.37 15.84 -16.27
CA SER A 13 -0.42 14.63 -16.03
C SER A 13 0.19 13.71 -14.95
N PHE A 14 1.48 13.85 -14.66
CA PHE A 14 2.17 13.11 -13.60
C PHE A 14 1.79 13.56 -12.18
N ASN A 15 1.22 14.76 -12.00
CA ASN A 15 0.74 15.24 -10.69
C ASN A 15 -0.44 14.40 -10.14
N THR A 16 -1.03 13.55 -10.99
CA THR A 16 -1.97 12.50 -10.57
C THR A 16 -1.32 11.50 -9.61
N PHE A 17 -0.07 11.12 -9.84
CA PHE A 17 0.68 10.15 -9.03
C PHE A 17 1.65 10.80 -8.05
N PHE A 18 2.09 12.03 -8.31
CA PHE A 18 3.06 12.74 -7.48
C PHE A 18 2.47 13.99 -6.86
N SER A 19 2.93 14.30 -5.64
CA SER A 19 2.72 15.58 -4.98
C SER A 19 4.01 16.38 -5.08
N GLU A 20 3.90 17.65 -5.47
CA GLU A 20 5.04 18.55 -5.52
C GLU A 20 5.19 19.25 -4.17
N THR A 21 6.40 19.21 -3.63
CA THR A 21 6.75 19.98 -2.43
C THR A 21 7.32 21.34 -2.84
N SER A 22 7.26 22.33 -1.96
CA SER A 22 7.83 23.67 -2.20
C SER A 22 9.34 23.69 -2.50
N ALA A 23 10.05 22.58 -2.26
CA ALA A 23 11.45 22.39 -2.59
C ALA A 23 11.67 21.80 -4.01
N GLY A 24 10.61 21.68 -4.83
CA GLY A 24 10.65 21.09 -6.18
C GLY A 24 10.79 19.56 -6.18
N LYS A 25 10.61 18.90 -5.03
CA LYS A 25 10.67 17.44 -4.91
C LYS A 25 9.29 16.85 -5.12
N HIS A 26 9.22 15.85 -6.00
CA HIS A 26 8.02 15.08 -6.31
C HIS A 26 7.94 13.84 -5.41
N VAL A 27 6.96 13.80 -4.52
CA VAL A 27 6.72 12.70 -3.59
C VAL A 27 5.54 11.86 -4.08
N PRO A 28 5.70 10.54 -4.27
CA PRO A 28 4.61 9.66 -4.70
C PRO A 28 3.42 9.70 -3.73
N ARG A 29 2.21 9.70 -4.28
CA ARG A 29 0.94 9.53 -3.54
C ARG A 29 0.69 8.04 -3.29
N ALA A 30 1.59 7.40 -2.56
CA ALA A 30 1.55 5.98 -2.25
C ALA A 30 1.59 5.75 -0.73
N VAL A 31 0.95 4.68 -0.27
CA VAL A 31 1.09 4.15 1.10
C VAL A 31 1.53 2.71 0.97
N PHE A 32 2.64 2.37 1.61
CA PHE A 32 3.11 1.00 1.74
C PHE A 32 2.68 0.50 3.11
N VAL A 33 2.03 -0.65 3.11
CA VAL A 33 1.54 -1.29 4.32
C VAL A 33 2.01 -2.73 4.31
N ASP A 34 2.66 -3.11 5.39
CA ASP A 34 2.96 -4.51 5.67
C ASP A 34 2.77 -4.78 7.17
N LEU A 35 2.35 -5.99 7.51
CA LEU A 35 2.23 -6.43 8.90
C LEU A 35 3.60 -6.85 9.47
N GLU A 36 4.57 -7.11 8.61
CA GLU A 36 5.97 -7.35 8.95
C GLU A 36 6.86 -6.18 8.51
N PRO A 37 7.89 -5.79 9.29
CA PRO A 37 8.76 -4.67 8.91
C PRO A 37 9.71 -4.97 7.74
N THR A 38 10.04 -6.24 7.47
CA THR A 38 11.15 -6.64 6.59
C THR A 38 11.08 -5.99 5.20
N VAL A 39 9.96 -6.12 4.49
CA VAL A 39 9.82 -5.62 3.12
C VAL A 39 9.84 -4.09 3.07
N VAL A 40 9.19 -3.44 4.04
CA VAL A 40 9.12 -1.98 4.09
C VAL A 40 10.47 -1.37 4.51
N ASP A 41 11.22 -2.05 5.37
CA ASP A 41 12.56 -1.61 5.78
C ASP A 41 13.56 -1.71 4.62
N GLU A 42 13.42 -2.67 3.71
CA GLU A 42 14.17 -2.68 2.45
C GLU A 42 13.86 -1.45 1.59
N VAL A 43 12.60 -1.01 1.52
CA VAL A 43 12.23 0.24 0.83
C VAL A 43 12.86 1.46 1.51
N ARG A 44 12.94 1.47 2.85
CA ARG A 44 13.61 2.52 3.64
C ARG A 44 15.14 2.51 3.49
N GLY A 45 15.74 1.35 3.23
CA GLY A 45 17.17 1.20 2.98
C GLY A 45 17.59 1.31 1.52
N GLY A 46 16.62 1.19 0.61
CA GLY A 46 16.86 1.03 -0.82
C GLY A 46 17.29 2.32 -1.55
N PRO A 47 17.51 2.21 -2.88
CA PRO A 47 17.95 3.33 -3.71
C PRO A 47 16.96 4.50 -3.70
N TYR A 48 15.66 4.22 -3.52
CA TYR A 48 14.58 5.20 -3.49
C TYR A 48 14.15 5.62 -2.08
N ARG A 49 14.97 5.39 -1.05
CA ARG A 49 14.64 5.72 0.35
C ARG A 49 14.22 7.17 0.60
N GLN A 50 14.76 8.10 -0.19
CA GLN A 50 14.44 9.52 -0.06
C GLN A 50 13.18 9.90 -0.83
N LEU A 51 12.65 9.04 -1.69
CA LEU A 51 11.51 9.36 -2.54
C LEU A 51 10.19 9.41 -1.74
N PHE A 52 10.02 8.46 -0.84
CA PHE A 52 8.80 8.30 -0.04
C PHE A 52 8.85 9.09 1.26
N HIS A 53 7.70 9.53 1.74
CA HIS A 53 7.60 10.10 3.07
C HIS A 53 7.60 8.97 4.11
N PRO A 54 8.34 9.05 5.22
CA PRO A 54 8.41 7.96 6.21
C PRO A 54 7.04 7.62 6.81
N GLU A 55 6.13 8.60 6.89
CA GLU A 55 4.74 8.36 7.34
C GLU A 55 3.88 7.53 6.37
N GLN A 56 4.30 7.41 5.10
CA GLN A 56 3.63 6.57 4.10
C GLN A 56 4.04 5.10 4.21
N LEU A 57 5.06 4.80 5.01
CA LEU A 57 5.62 3.46 5.18
C LEU A 57 5.15 2.91 6.53
N VAL A 58 4.05 2.16 6.51
CA VAL A 58 3.41 1.60 7.70
C VAL A 58 3.80 0.13 7.85
N THR A 59 4.30 -0.21 9.04
CA THR A 59 4.78 -1.55 9.38
C THR A 59 4.13 -2.04 10.66
N GLY A 60 3.63 -3.27 10.66
CA GLY A 60 3.21 -3.98 11.86
C GLY A 60 4.40 -4.56 12.64
N LYS A 61 4.07 -5.29 13.71
CA LYS A 61 5.05 -6.04 14.52
C LYS A 61 4.95 -7.55 14.33
N GLU A 62 3.81 -8.03 13.86
CA GLU A 62 3.50 -9.44 13.71
C GLU A 62 2.94 -9.69 12.31
N ASP A 63 3.41 -10.74 11.65
CA ASP A 63 2.88 -11.13 10.34
C ASP A 63 1.54 -11.90 10.44
N ALA A 64 0.76 -11.87 9.35
CA ALA A 64 -0.42 -12.70 9.17
C ALA A 64 -0.10 -14.19 8.96
N ALA A 65 1.16 -14.58 8.73
CA ALA A 65 1.62 -15.97 8.57
C ALA A 65 0.82 -16.74 7.51
N ASN A 66 0.61 -16.11 6.34
CA ASN A 66 -0.23 -16.63 5.25
C ASN A 66 -1.68 -16.99 5.63
N ASN A 67 -2.18 -16.46 6.75
CA ASN A 67 -3.54 -16.71 7.21
C ASN A 67 -4.43 -15.48 6.99
N TYR A 68 -5.42 -15.64 6.11
CA TYR A 68 -6.45 -14.63 5.83
C TYR A 68 -7.11 -14.11 7.11
N ALA A 69 -7.48 -15.01 8.04
CA ALA A 69 -8.20 -14.63 9.25
C ALA A 69 -7.33 -13.75 10.16
N ARG A 70 -6.01 -13.96 10.19
CA ARG A 70 -5.10 -13.07 10.94
C ARG A 70 -5.01 -11.69 10.30
N GLY A 71 -4.88 -11.66 8.98
CA GLY A 71 -4.84 -10.41 8.22
C GLY A 71 -6.14 -9.62 8.28
N HIS A 72 -7.30 -10.28 8.36
CA HIS A 72 -8.60 -9.62 8.32
C HIS A 72 -9.18 -9.32 9.72
N TYR A 73 -9.14 -10.27 10.66
CA TYR A 73 -9.88 -10.16 11.91
C TYR A 73 -9.03 -9.80 13.12
N THR A 74 -7.76 -10.22 13.16
CA THR A 74 -6.91 -10.05 14.36
C THR A 74 -5.87 -8.94 14.15
N VAL A 75 -4.70 -9.28 13.60
CA VAL A 75 -3.56 -8.36 13.47
C VAL A 75 -3.90 -7.18 12.58
N GLY A 76 -4.57 -7.42 11.45
CA GLY A 76 -4.94 -6.35 10.54
C GLY A 76 -5.90 -5.32 11.13
N LYS A 77 -6.76 -5.73 12.07
CA LYS A 77 -7.69 -4.83 12.74
C LYS A 77 -6.96 -3.84 13.66
N GLU A 78 -5.80 -4.19 14.20
CA GLU A 78 -5.01 -3.29 15.03
C GLU A 78 -4.32 -2.19 14.22
N ILE A 79 -3.97 -2.48 12.96
CA ILE A 79 -3.23 -1.53 12.10
C ILE A 79 -4.14 -0.74 11.14
N VAL A 80 -5.36 -1.22 10.86
CA VAL A 80 -6.22 -0.63 9.83
C VAL A 80 -6.53 0.85 10.10
N ASP A 81 -6.78 1.22 11.35
CA ASP A 81 -7.10 2.60 11.71
C ASP A 81 -5.92 3.54 11.42
N LEU A 82 -4.70 3.10 11.74
CA LEU A 82 -3.47 3.83 11.43
C LEU A 82 -3.31 4.03 9.91
N VAL A 83 -3.57 2.98 9.13
CA VAL A 83 -3.46 3.02 7.66
C VAL A 83 -4.50 3.95 7.06
N LEU A 84 -5.75 3.90 7.53
CA LEU A 84 -6.82 4.80 7.09
C LEU A 84 -6.49 6.26 7.37
N ASP A 85 -5.90 6.57 8.53
CA ASP A 85 -5.46 7.93 8.84
C ASP A 85 -4.34 8.41 7.91
N ARG A 86 -3.40 7.53 7.50
CA ARG A 86 -2.38 7.88 6.50
C ARG A 86 -2.99 8.12 5.11
N ILE A 87 -3.94 7.27 4.71
CA ILE A 87 -4.66 7.45 3.44
C ILE A 87 -5.46 8.76 3.46
N ARG A 88 -6.12 9.07 4.57
CA ARG A 88 -6.89 10.32 4.73
C ARG A 88 -6.00 11.55 4.59
N LYS A 89 -4.82 11.56 5.23
CA LYS A 89 -3.84 12.65 5.05
C LYS A 89 -3.45 12.86 3.58
N LEU A 90 -3.26 11.79 2.80
CA LEU A 90 -2.95 11.91 1.37
C LEU A 90 -4.17 12.36 0.56
N ALA A 91 -5.36 11.89 0.92
CA ALA A 91 -6.61 12.32 0.28
C ALA A 91 -6.87 13.81 0.50
N ASP A 92 -6.58 14.35 1.70
CA ASP A 92 -6.72 15.77 2.03
C ASP A 92 -5.75 16.66 1.22
N GLN A 93 -4.60 16.11 0.81
CA GLN A 93 -3.65 16.77 -0.09
C GLN A 93 -4.07 16.72 -1.58
N CYS A 94 -5.21 16.11 -1.91
CA CYS A 94 -5.70 16.01 -3.29
C CYS A 94 -6.85 16.99 -3.51
N THR A 95 -6.74 17.85 -4.52
CA THR A 95 -7.82 18.77 -4.93
C THR A 95 -9.03 18.03 -5.53
N GLY A 96 -8.82 16.82 -6.07
CA GLY A 96 -9.86 16.00 -6.67
C GLY A 96 -9.47 14.52 -6.75
N LEU A 97 -9.53 13.79 -5.64
CA LEU A 97 -9.23 12.35 -5.61
C LEU A 97 -10.16 11.59 -6.57
N GLN A 98 -9.59 10.87 -7.53
CA GLN A 98 -10.35 10.03 -8.47
C GLN A 98 -10.66 8.65 -7.88
N GLY A 99 -9.68 8.04 -7.21
CA GLY A 99 -9.78 6.67 -6.72
C GLY A 99 -8.49 6.16 -6.08
N PHE A 100 -8.48 4.85 -5.80
CA PHE A 100 -7.35 4.13 -5.24
C PHE A 100 -6.90 3.02 -6.19
N LEU A 101 -5.59 2.85 -6.30
CA LEU A 101 -4.96 1.70 -6.93
C LEU A 101 -4.39 0.82 -5.82
N ILE A 102 -4.85 -0.42 -5.72
CA ILE A 102 -4.54 -1.32 -4.62
C ILE A 102 -3.75 -2.50 -5.16
N PHE A 103 -2.51 -2.62 -4.73
CA PHE A 103 -1.60 -3.70 -5.13
C PHE A 103 -1.51 -4.70 -4.00
N HIS A 104 -1.83 -5.97 -4.28
CA HIS A 104 -1.79 -7.01 -3.27
C HIS A 104 -1.63 -8.40 -3.90
N SER A 105 -1.32 -9.41 -3.08
CA SER A 105 -1.30 -10.81 -3.50
C SER A 105 -2.55 -11.54 -3.00
N PHE A 106 -3.03 -12.53 -3.77
CA PHE A 106 -4.11 -13.42 -3.32
C PHE A 106 -3.60 -14.52 -2.37
N GLY A 107 -2.35 -14.97 -2.54
CA GLY A 107 -1.79 -16.08 -1.75
C GLY A 107 -1.29 -15.70 -0.36
N GLY A 108 -1.07 -14.41 -0.08
CA GLY A 108 -0.54 -13.95 1.21
C GLY A 108 -1.62 -13.66 2.24
N GLY A 109 -1.29 -13.73 3.54
CA GLY A 109 -2.23 -13.43 4.64
C GLY A 109 -2.55 -11.94 4.75
N THR A 110 -1.52 -11.09 4.67
CA THR A 110 -1.66 -9.62 4.62
C THR A 110 -2.30 -9.20 3.31
N GLY A 111 -1.76 -9.67 2.19
CA GLY A 111 -2.24 -9.31 0.85
C GLY A 111 -3.71 -9.66 0.61
N SER A 112 -4.22 -10.78 1.12
CA SER A 112 -5.63 -11.15 0.96
C SER A 112 -6.50 -10.60 2.10
N GLY A 113 -6.14 -10.90 3.35
CA GLY A 113 -6.94 -10.61 4.54
C GLY A 113 -7.01 -9.13 4.86
N PHE A 114 -5.86 -8.48 4.97
CA PHE A 114 -5.79 -7.06 5.32
C PHE A 114 -6.36 -6.19 4.19
N THR A 115 -6.07 -6.53 2.93
CA THR A 115 -6.63 -5.79 1.78
C THR A 115 -8.16 -5.88 1.74
N SER A 116 -8.74 -7.04 2.04
CA SER A 116 -10.20 -7.18 2.11
C SER A 116 -10.80 -6.26 3.17
N LEU A 117 -10.19 -6.22 4.37
CA LEU A 117 -10.60 -5.33 5.45
C LEU A 117 -10.47 -3.85 5.04
N LEU A 118 -9.36 -3.49 4.41
CA LEU A 118 -9.10 -2.13 3.94
C LEU A 118 -10.13 -1.71 2.89
N MET A 119 -10.48 -2.60 1.95
CA MET A 119 -11.47 -2.37 0.90
C MET A 119 -12.87 -2.10 1.46
N GLU A 120 -13.28 -2.84 2.49
CA GLU A 120 -14.54 -2.60 3.19
C GLU A 120 -14.56 -1.18 3.79
N ARG A 121 -13.49 -0.80 4.50
CA ARG A 121 -13.39 0.52 5.13
C ARG A 121 -13.31 1.66 4.12
N LEU A 122 -12.54 1.50 3.05
CA LEU A 122 -12.47 2.47 1.96
C LEU A 122 -13.79 2.61 1.21
N SER A 123 -14.60 1.55 1.15
CA SER A 123 -15.93 1.62 0.54
C SER A 123 -16.92 2.40 1.41
N VAL A 124 -16.77 2.35 2.73
CA VAL A 124 -17.55 3.18 3.67
C VAL A 124 -17.14 4.64 3.58
N ASP A 125 -15.83 4.94 3.69
CA ASP A 125 -15.34 6.32 3.74
C ASP A 125 -15.36 7.00 2.37
N TYR A 126 -15.06 6.25 1.30
CA TYR A 126 -14.89 6.76 -0.07
C TYR A 126 -15.77 6.00 -1.08
N GLY A 127 -17.05 5.77 -0.74
CA GLY A 127 -17.97 4.99 -1.56
C GLY A 127 -18.15 5.46 -3.01
N LYS A 128 -18.02 6.77 -3.27
CA LYS A 128 -18.13 7.36 -4.63
C LYS A 128 -16.83 7.31 -5.45
N LYS A 129 -15.72 6.83 -4.87
CA LYS A 129 -14.41 6.80 -5.51
C LYS A 129 -14.11 5.42 -6.09
N SER A 130 -13.49 5.40 -7.26
CA SER A 130 -13.11 4.16 -7.93
C SER A 130 -12.01 3.44 -7.14
N LYS A 131 -12.07 2.11 -7.11
CA LYS A 131 -11.08 1.25 -6.47
C LYS A 131 -10.67 0.22 -7.51
N LEU A 132 -9.42 0.26 -7.95
CA LEU A 132 -8.87 -0.67 -8.92
C LEU A 132 -7.85 -1.56 -8.20
N GLU A 133 -8.00 -2.86 -8.35
CA GLU A 133 -7.14 -3.85 -7.71
C GLU A 133 -6.19 -4.47 -8.74
N PHE A 134 -4.91 -4.51 -8.38
CA PHE A 134 -3.87 -5.25 -9.06
C PHE A 134 -3.48 -6.42 -8.16
N SER A 135 -4.20 -7.52 -8.34
CA SER A 135 -4.05 -8.72 -7.53
C SER A 135 -3.13 -9.71 -8.21
N VAL A 136 -2.03 -10.07 -7.55
CA VAL A 136 -1.12 -11.11 -8.03
C VAL A 136 -1.73 -12.47 -7.71
N TYR A 137 -2.09 -13.22 -8.76
CA TYR A 137 -2.62 -14.58 -8.64
C TYR A 137 -1.47 -15.56 -8.34
N PRO A 138 -1.62 -16.46 -7.34
CA PRO A 138 -0.59 -17.43 -7.01
C PRO A 138 -0.41 -18.44 -8.15
N ALA A 139 0.83 -18.79 -8.47
CA ALA A 139 1.15 -19.80 -9.48
C ALA A 139 1.66 -21.09 -8.82
N PRO A 140 1.18 -22.28 -9.22
CA PRO A 140 1.57 -23.56 -8.62
C PRO A 140 3.01 -23.99 -8.95
N LEU A 141 3.69 -23.31 -9.87
CA LEU A 141 5.07 -23.60 -10.25
C LEU A 141 6.05 -23.50 -9.07
N GLU A 142 5.76 -22.64 -8.08
CA GLU A 142 6.58 -22.54 -6.87
C GLU A 142 6.34 -23.68 -5.86
N GLU A 143 5.18 -24.35 -5.90
CA GLU A 143 4.90 -25.51 -5.03
C GLU A 143 5.60 -26.76 -5.56
N GLU A 144 5.53 -27.02 -6.88
CA GLU A 144 6.23 -28.16 -7.49
C GLU A 144 7.76 -28.07 -7.37
N GLU A 145 8.35 -26.87 -7.47
CA GLU A 145 9.79 -26.71 -7.28
C GLU A 145 10.22 -26.86 -5.82
N LYS A 146 9.36 -26.50 -4.85
CA LYS A 146 9.61 -26.71 -3.43
C LYS A 146 9.49 -28.19 -3.06
N GLU A 147 8.47 -28.89 -3.57
CA GLU A 147 8.35 -30.36 -3.42
C GLU A 147 9.55 -31.09 -4.05
N LYS A 148 9.93 -30.76 -5.28
CA LYS A 148 11.09 -31.39 -5.94
C LYS A 148 12.41 -31.13 -5.22
N LYS A 149 12.58 -29.95 -4.59
CA LYS A 149 13.77 -29.66 -3.76
C LYS A 149 13.75 -30.39 -2.42
N GLN A 150 12.58 -30.69 -1.88
CA GLN A 150 12.41 -31.45 -0.64
C GLN A 150 12.63 -32.95 -0.86
N GLU A 151 12.15 -33.49 -1.98
CA GLU A 151 12.44 -34.87 -2.42
C GLU A 151 13.92 -35.09 -2.77
N GLN A 152 14.63 -34.08 -3.29
CA GLN A 152 16.07 -34.18 -3.56
C GLN A 152 16.97 -34.09 -2.31
N GLN A 153 16.40 -33.82 -1.13
CA GLN A 153 17.14 -33.77 0.15
C GLN A 153 16.92 -35.00 1.05
N LEU A 154 16.18 -36.01 0.56
CA LEU A 154 16.02 -37.35 1.16
C LEU A 154 16.83 -38.39 0.38
#